data_AF-F7QUF8-F1
#
_entry.id   AF-F7QUF8-F1
#
_cell.length_a   1.000
_cell.length_b   1.000
_cell.length_c   1.000
_cell.angle_alpha   90.00
_cell.angle_beta   90.00
_cell.angle_gamma   90.00
#
_symmetry.space_group_name_H-M   'P 1'
#
loop_
_entity.id
_entity.type
_entity.pdbx_description
1 polymer ?
#
loop_
_entity_poly.entity_id
_entity_poly.type
_entity_poly.pdbx_seq_one_letter_code
_entity_poly.pdbx_strand_id
1 'polypeptide(L)' 'MSWFPGAYQTKLGQWLGKIVEPYLSLFNFIPPIAGLSFAPVVALIVLQPVEWGVDFILGLLGLY' A
#
# COMPACT_ATOMS: atom_id res chain seq x y z
N MET A 1 -9.94 3.28 5.77
CA MET A 1 -9.11 4.28 6.45
C MET A 1 -9.52 4.44 7.91
N SER A 2 -9.39 3.40 8.73
CA SER A 2 -9.60 3.53 10.18
C SER A 2 -8.62 4.51 10.84
N TRP A 3 -7.49 4.78 10.19
CA TRP A 3 -6.47 5.76 10.61
C TRP A 3 -6.87 7.21 10.43
N PHE A 4 -7.77 7.50 9.48
CA PHE A 4 -8.20 8.87 9.17
C PHE A 4 -9.73 8.90 9.08
N PRO A 5 -10.43 9.02 10.23
CA PRO A 5 -11.88 9.13 10.24
C PRO A 5 -12.33 10.32 9.37
N GLY A 6 -13.31 10.08 8.50
CA GLY A 6 -13.83 11.10 7.57
C GLY A 6 -13.02 11.29 6.29
N ALA A 7 -11.85 10.65 6.10
CA ALA A 7 -11.04 10.84 4.89
C ALA A 7 -11.79 10.49 3.59
N TYR A 8 -12.58 9.41 3.59
CA TYR A 8 -13.42 9.01 2.44
C TYR A 8 -14.54 10.00 2.10
N GLN A 9 -14.88 10.92 3.01
CA GLN A 9 -15.92 11.93 2.77
C GLN A 9 -15.36 13.12 1.97
N THR A 10 -14.03 13.23 1.88
CA THR A 10 -13.36 14.30 1.13
C THR A 10 -13.13 13.89 -0.33
N LYS A 11 -13.21 14.84 -1.26
CA LYS A 11 -12.88 14.60 -2.68
C LYS A 11 -11.45 14.08 -2.86
N LEU A 12 -10.51 14.60 -2.07
CA LEU A 12 -9.12 14.15 -2.04
C LEU A 12 -9.02 12.68 -1.59
N GLY A 13 -9.68 12.30 -0.51
CA GLY A 13 -9.62 10.94 0.02
C GLY A 13 -10.29 9.92 -0.90
N GLN A 14 -11.37 10.29 -1.61
CA GLN A 14 -11.95 9.44 -2.64
C GLN A 14 -11.02 9.25 -3.83
N TRP A 15 -10.32 10.30 -4.26
CA TRP A 15 -9.35 10.22 -5.33
C TRP A 15 -8.13 9.37 -4.95
N LEU A 16 -7.55 9.60 -3.78
CA LEU A 16 -6.46 8.78 -3.24
C LEU A 16 -6.88 7.33 -3.04
N GLY A 17 -8.09 7.09 -2.53
CA GLY A 17 -8.65 5.76 -2.35
C GLY A 17 -8.61 4.93 -3.63
N LYS A 18 -8.97 5.51 -4.78
CA LYS A 18 -8.94 4.80 -6.08
C LYS A 18 -7.54 4.32 -6.49
N ILE A 19 -6.50 5.06 -6.11
CA ILE A 19 -5.11 4.73 -6.44
C ILE A 19 -4.55 3.73 -5.45
N VAL A 20 -4.86 3.90 -4.18
CA VAL A 20 -4.25 3.16 -3.07
C VAL A 20 -4.98 1.84 -2.78
N GLU A 21 -6.31 1.76 -2.98
CA GLU A 21 -7.09 0.54 -2.72
C GLU A 21 -6.62 -0.70 -3.47
N PRO A 22 -6.27 -0.64 -4.77
CA PRO A 22 -5.78 -1.82 -5.48
C PRO A 22 -4.57 -2.45 -4.80
N TYR A 23 -3.59 -1.63 -4.39
CA TYR A 23 -2.40 -2.11 -3.70
C TYR A 23 -2.71 -2.58 -2.27
N LEU A 24 -3.49 -1.81 -1.49
CA LEU A 24 -3.90 -2.22 -0.15
C LEU A 24 -4.76 -3.49 -0.13
N SER A 25 -5.52 -3.75 -1.19
CA SER A 25 -6.38 -4.93 -1.28
C SER A 25 -5.61 -6.25 -1.23
N LEU A 26 -4.35 -6.23 -1.66
CA LEU A 26 -3.41 -7.36 -1.55
C LEU A 26 -3.16 -7.75 -0.09
N PHE A 27 -3.33 -6.81 0.84
CA PHE A 27 -3.05 -6.96 2.27
C PHE A 27 -4.33 -7.13 3.12
N ASN A 28 -5.50 -7.32 2.49
CA ASN A 28 -6.77 -7.52 3.21
C ASN A 28 -6.78 -8.78 4.10
N PHE A 29 -5.84 -9.71 3.90
CA PHE A 29 -5.66 -10.87 4.78
C PHE A 29 -5.10 -10.50 6.16
N ILE A 30 -4.56 -9.28 6.33
CA ILE A 30 -4.02 -8.80 7.60
C ILE A 30 -5.20 -8.34 8.46
N PRO A 31 -5.50 -9.04 9.57
CA PRO A 31 -6.63 -8.69 10.41
C PRO A 31 -6.41 -7.32 11.07
N PRO A 32 -7.48 -6.50 11.23
CA PRO A 32 -7.38 -5.29 12.01
C PRO A 32 -7.15 -5.61 13.49
N ILE A 33 -6.30 -4.83 14.15
CA ILE A 33 -6.05 -4.94 15.59
C ILE A 33 -6.72 -3.74 16.26
N ALA A 34 -7.58 -4.00 17.23
CA ALA A 34 -8.36 -2.96 17.94
C ALA A 34 -9.13 -2.00 17.02
N GLY A 35 -9.65 -2.51 15.88
CA GLY A 35 -10.38 -1.70 14.90
C GLY A 35 -9.50 -0.87 13.95
N LEU A 36 -8.18 -0.87 14.15
CA LEU A 36 -7.21 -0.25 13.24
C LEU A 36 -6.65 -1.28 12.25
N SER A 37 -6.63 -0.93 10.97
CA SER A 37 -6.07 -1.79 9.92
C SER A 37 -4.57 -1.60 9.85
N PHE A 38 -3.79 -2.68 9.98
CA PHE A 38 -2.33 -2.64 9.83
C PHE A 38 -1.87 -2.84 8.38
N ALA A 39 -2.80 -3.15 7.47
CA ALA A 39 -2.51 -3.35 6.05
C ALA A 39 -1.68 -2.20 5.42
N PRO A 40 -1.95 -0.90 5.67
CA PRO A 40 -1.15 0.17 5.09
C PRO A 40 0.31 0.20 5.57
N VAL A 41 0.55 -0.10 6.84
CA VAL A 41 1.90 -0.13 7.40
C VAL A 41 2.70 -1.27 6.77
N VAL A 42 2.09 -2.46 6.69
CA VAL A 42 2.74 -3.61 6.08
C VAL A 42 2.95 -3.41 4.58
N ALA A 43 2.00 -2.79 3.88
CA ALA A 43 2.12 -2.45 2.47
C ALA A 43 3.32 -1.54 2.19
N LEU A 44 3.61 -0.58 3.07
CA LEU A 44 4.80 0.27 2.97
C LEU A 44 6.10 -0.48 3.26
N ILE A 45 6.09 -1.36 4.27
CA ILE A 45 7.26 -2.20 4.61
C ILE A 45 7.61 -3.12 3.43
N VAL A 46 6.59 -3.71 2.78
CA VAL A 46 6.78 -4.60 1.63
C VAL A 46 7.22 -3.85 0.37
N LEU A 47 6.91 -2.56 0.25
CA LEU A 47 7.29 -1.77 -0.92
C LEU A 47 8.82 -1.65 -1.08
N GLN A 48 9.56 -1.49 0.02
CA GLN A 48 11.03 -1.35 0.01
C GLN A 48 11.76 -2.55 -0.61
N PRO A 49 11.54 -3.81 -0.18
CA PRO A 49 12.19 -4.96 -0.80
C PRO A 49 11.68 -5.23 -2.23
N VAL A 50 10.44 -4.85 -2.55
CA VAL A 50 9.92 -4.93 -3.93
C VAL A 50 10.70 -4.00 -4.85
N GLU A 51 10.95 -2.76 -4.42
CA GLU A 51 11.76 -1.78 -5.16
C GLU A 51 13.17 -2.34 -5.43
N TRP A 52 13.86 -2.84 -4.40
CA TRP A 52 15.18 -3.45 -4.57
C TRP A 52 15.16 -4.69 -5.48
N GLY A 53 14.12 -5.51 -5.39
CA GLY A 53 13.97 -6.69 -6.25
C GLY A 53 13.76 -6.30 -7.72
N VAL A 54 12.98 -5.26 -7.98
CA VAL A 54 12.78 -4.72 -9.33
C VAL A 54 14.08 -4.18 -9.89
N ASP A 55 14.80 -3.33 -9.14
CA ASP A 55 16.09 -2.78 -9.58
C ASP A 55 17.13 -3.88 -9.84
N PHE A 56 17.18 -4.89 -8.98
CA PHE A 56 18.05 -6.04 -9.16
C PHE A 56 17.75 -6.79 -10.45
N ILE A 57 16.48 -7.10 -10.74
CA ILE A 57 16.09 -7.78 -11.98
C ILE A 57 16.41 -6.92 -13.20
N LEU A 58 16.13 -5.63 -13.15
CA LEU A 58 16.42 -4.73 -14.26
C LEU A 58 17.92 -4.61 -14.53
N GLY A 59 18.75 -4.60 -13.48
CA GLY A 59 20.21 -4.71 -13.58
C GLY A 59 20.67 -6.03 -14.20
N LEU A 60 20.05 -7.17 -13.82
CA LEU A 60 20.33 -8.47 -14.45
C LEU A 60 19.99 -8.50 -15.95
N LEU A 61 18.93 -7.78 -16.35
CA LEU A 61 18.52 -7.65 -17.74
C LEU A 61 19.38 -6.65 -18.54
N GLY A 62 20.33 -5.97 -17.89
CA GLY A 62 21.19 -4.96 -18.51
C GLY A 62 20.45 -3.69 -18.92
N LEU A 63 19.32 -3.39 -18.26
CA LEU A 63 18.50 -2.20 -18.52
C LEU A 63 18.93 -0.98 -17.66
N TYR A 64 19.99 -1.14 -16.86
CA TYR A 64 20.57 -0.15 -15.95
C TYR A 64 22.10 -0.20 -16.02
#